data_AF-A0A0V0RFE2-F1
#
_entry.id   AF-A0A0V0RFE2-F1
#
_cell.length_a   1.000
_cell.length_b   1.000
_cell.length_c   1.000
_cell.angle_alpha   90.00
_cell.angle_beta   90.00
_cell.angle_gamma   90.00
#
_symmetry.space_group_name_H-M   'P 1'
#
loop_
_entity.id
_entity.type
_entity.pdbx_description
1 polymer ?
#
loop_
_entity_poly.entity_id
_entity_poly.type
_entity_poly.pdbx_seq_one_letter_code
_entity_poly.pdbx_strand_id
1 'polypeptide(L)'
;MIHELWCNNVAAFTVEPIQDEAGDRVAKDGVYLNEVAEICQRYNVFLIVDEVQTGLGRTGKRLCSDYENVHPDIWKSRHHG
;
A
#
# COMPACT_ATOMS: atom_id res chain seq x y z
N MET A 1 -4.97 12.50 -5.01
CA MET A 1 -5.28 11.37 -5.92
C MET A 1 -6.39 10.44 -5.38
N ILE A 2 -6.63 10.33 -4.07
CA ILE A 2 -7.77 9.54 -3.52
C ILE A 2 -9.02 10.40 -3.20
N HIS A 3 -8.87 11.70 -2.97
CA HIS A 3 -9.98 12.59 -2.57
C HIS A 3 -11.12 12.77 -3.60
N GLU A 4 -10.94 12.35 -4.86
CA GLU A 4 -11.92 12.56 -5.94
C GLU A 4 -12.65 11.28 -6.36
N LEU A 5 -12.44 10.15 -5.68
CA LEU A 5 -13.07 8.89 -6.05
C LEU A 5 -14.56 8.90 -5.69
N TRP A 6 -15.41 8.64 -6.70
CA TRP A 6 -16.83 8.38 -6.54
C TRP A 6 -17.01 7.03 -5.82
N CYS A 7 -17.11 7.12 -4.49
CA CYS A 7 -17.06 6.02 -3.53
C CYS A 7 -18.06 4.87 -3.75
N ASN A 8 -19.14 5.07 -4.53
CA ASN A 8 -20.12 4.01 -4.76
C ASN A 8 -19.71 2.99 -5.85
N ASN A 9 -18.67 3.26 -6.64
CA ASN A 9 -18.27 2.39 -7.76
C ASN A 9 -16.83 1.87 -7.65
N VAL A 10 -16.14 2.09 -6.53
CA VAL A 10 -14.74 1.69 -6.34
C VAL A 10 -14.68 0.50 -5.39
N ALA A 11 -14.15 -0.63 -5.87
CA ALA A 11 -14.04 -1.84 -5.05
C ALA A 11 -12.75 -1.88 -4.22
N ALA A 12 -11.62 -1.46 -4.81
CA ALA A 12 -10.31 -1.54 -4.16
C ALA A 12 -9.36 -0.43 -4.65
N PHE A 13 -8.41 -0.08 -3.80
CA PHE A 13 -7.25 0.74 -4.10
C PHE A 13 -6.00 -0.12 -3.91
N THR A 14 -5.09 -0.10 -4.89
CA THR A 14 -3.83 -0.85 -4.85
C THR A 14 -2.64 0.08 -4.93
N VAL A 15 -1.60 -0.17 -4.15
CA VAL A 15 -0.40 0.67 -4.11
C VAL A 15 0.84 -0.12 -3.74
N GLU A 16 1.97 0.23 -4.37
CA GLU A 16 3.31 -0.22 -3.95
C GLU A 16 3.86 0.74 -2.89
N PRO A 17 4.37 0.26 -1.73
CA PRO A 17 4.97 1.12 -0.69
C PRO A 17 6.16 1.95 -1.19
N ILE A 18 6.94 1.36 -2.09
CA ILE A 18 8.01 2.02 -2.84
C ILE A 18 7.73 1.71 -4.30
N GLN A 19 7.53 2.74 -5.11
CA GLN A 19 7.19 2.56 -6.52
C GLN A 19 8.46 2.32 -7.35
N ASP A 20 8.73 1.07 -7.70
CA ASP A 20 9.96 0.64 -8.39
C ASP A 20 9.99 1.15 -9.84
N GLU A 21 8.98 0.79 -10.63
CA GLU A 21 8.85 1.18 -12.06
C GLU A 21 8.70 2.69 -12.28
N ALA A 22 8.41 3.44 -11.21
CA ALA A 22 8.37 4.91 -11.22
C ALA A 22 9.72 5.56 -10.85
N GLY A 23 10.78 4.77 -10.69
CA GLY A 23 12.13 5.19 -10.33
C GLY A 23 12.36 5.22 -8.82
N ASP A 24 12.09 4.12 -8.12
CA ASP A 24 12.34 3.91 -6.69
C ASP A 24 11.80 5.03 -5.79
N ARG A 25 10.52 5.36 -5.96
CA ARG A 25 9.91 6.47 -5.22
C ARG A 25 9.36 6.03 -3.88
N VAL A 26 9.91 6.61 -2.82
CA VAL A 26 9.42 6.49 -1.45
C VAL A 26 8.54 7.71 -1.13
N ALA A 27 7.39 7.48 -0.47
CA ALA A 27 6.58 8.57 0.05
C ALA A 27 7.37 9.34 1.12
N LYS A 28 7.32 10.68 1.09
CA LYS A 28 8.31 11.52 1.79
C LYS A 28 8.19 11.55 3.32
N ASP A 29 7.12 11.00 3.88
CA ASP A 29 6.67 11.43 5.21
C ASP A 29 6.41 10.26 6.17
N GLY A 30 6.54 9.00 5.70
CA GLY A 30 6.29 7.79 6.52
C GLY A 30 4.87 7.69 7.09
N VAL A 31 3.92 8.45 6.55
CA VAL A 31 2.50 8.47 6.95
C VAL A 31 1.57 8.19 5.78
N TYR A 32 2.11 8.06 4.57
CA TYR A 32 1.31 8.00 3.35
C TYR A 32 0.43 6.74 3.30
N LEU A 33 0.97 5.57 3.65
CA LEU A 33 0.18 4.35 3.65
C LEU A 33 -0.87 4.39 4.77
N ASN A 34 -0.57 5.03 5.89
CA ASN A 34 -1.52 5.22 6.98
C ASN A 34 -2.72 6.09 6.53
N GLU A 35 -2.46 7.25 5.91
CA GLU A 35 -3.50 8.14 5.38
C GLU A 35 -4.34 7.43 4.30
N VAL A 36 -3.69 6.68 3.40
CA VAL A 36 -4.39 5.88 2.38
C VAL A 36 -5.32 4.86 3.03
N ALA A 37 -4.87 4.16 4.08
CA ALA A 37 -5.67 3.18 4.79
C ALA A 37 -6.89 3.82 5.48
N GLU A 38 -6.72 4.97 6.13
CA GLU A 38 -7.83 5.73 6.73
C GLU A 38 -8.87 6.13 5.68
N ILE A 39 -8.42 6.53 4.49
CA ILE A 39 -9.32 6.91 3.41
C ILE A 39 -10.07 5.69 2.86
N CYS A 40 -9.37 4.57 2.63
CA CYS A 40 -9.98 3.32 2.18
C CYS A 40 -11.05 2.83 3.17
N GLN A 41 -10.75 2.88 4.48
CA GLN A 41 -11.69 2.55 5.54
C GLN A 41 -12.93 3.48 5.53
N ARG A 42 -12.71 4.80 5.38
CA ARG A 42 -13.79 5.79 5.34
C ARG A 42 -14.79 5.56 4.21
N TYR A 43 -14.30 5.11 3.05
CA TYR A 43 -15.12 4.92 1.86
C TYR A 43 -15.54 3.46 1.60
N ASN A 44 -15.25 2.53 2.53
CA ASN A 44 -15.52 1.10 2.37
C ASN A 44 -14.91 0.53 1.07
N VAL A 45 -13.65 0.90 0.82
CA VAL A 45 -12.84 0.45 -0.32
C VAL A 45 -11.75 -0.47 0.22
N PHE A 46 -11.51 -1.62 -0.42
CA PHE A 46 -10.42 -2.50 0.00
C PHE A 46 -9.06 -1.87 -0.27
N LEU A 47 -8.14 -1.92 0.70
CA LEU A 47 -6.75 -1.57 0.51
C LEU A 47 -5.93 -2.82 0.16
N ILE A 48 -5.22 -2.76 -0.96
CA ILE A 48 -4.24 -3.76 -1.39
C ILE A 48 -2.86 -3.11 -1.38
N VAL A 49 -1.92 -3.69 -0.64
CA VAL A 49 -0.52 -3.25 -0.67
C VAL A 49 0.29 -4.27 -1.46
N ASP A 50 0.88 -3.80 -2.57
CA ASP A 50 1.71 -4.60 -3.46
C ASP A 50 3.16 -4.58 -2.99
N GLU A 51 3.56 -5.68 -2.35
CA GLU A 51 4.87 -5.90 -1.77
C GLU A 51 5.62 -7.03 -2.49
N VAL A 52 5.33 -7.24 -3.78
CA VAL A 52 6.07 -8.19 -4.60
C VAL A 52 7.58 -7.92 -4.58
N GLN A 53 7.97 -6.65 -4.56
CA GLN A 53 9.39 -6.24 -4.53
C GLN A 53 9.85 -5.86 -3.12
N THR A 54 9.04 -5.13 -2.36
CA THR A 54 9.42 -4.57 -1.06
C THR A 54 9.24 -5.53 0.12
N GLY A 55 8.51 -6.63 -0.08
CA GLY A 55 8.25 -7.63 0.96
C GLY A 55 9.43 -8.56 1.23
N LEU A 56 9.18 -9.54 2.10
CA LEU A 56 10.12 -10.61 2.47
C LEU A 56 11.49 -10.11 2.95
N GLY A 57 11.54 -9.01 3.69
CA GLY A 57 12.79 -8.49 4.25
C GLY A 57 13.55 -7.52 3.36
N ARG A 58 13.11 -7.26 2.11
CA ARG A 58 13.86 -6.42 1.15
C ARG A 58 14.22 -5.04 1.71
N THR A 59 13.32 -4.45 2.48
CA THR A 59 13.47 -3.09 3.04
C THR A 59 14.04 -3.08 4.45
N GLY A 60 14.30 -4.25 5.07
CA GLY A 60 14.77 -4.38 6.45
C GLY A 60 13.69 -4.79 7.47
N LYS A 61 12.41 -4.67 7.11
CA LYS A 61 11.28 -5.31 7.81
C LYS A 61 10.67 -6.41 6.96
N ARG A 62 9.87 -7.29 7.58
CA ARG A 62 9.23 -8.41 6.87
C ARG A 62 8.36 -7.91 5.72
N LEU A 63 7.58 -6.85 5.95
CA LEU A 63 6.84 -6.10 4.95
C LEU A 63 7.22 -4.61 5.09
N CYS A 64 7.24 -3.85 3.99
CA CYS A 64 7.50 -2.41 4.03
C CYS A 64 6.36 -1.64 4.72
N SER A 65 5.12 -2.11 4.60
CA SER A 65 3.97 -1.59 5.33
C SER A 65 4.11 -1.68 6.86
N ASP A 66 5.00 -2.55 7.38
CA ASP A 66 5.31 -2.63 8.81
C ASP A 66 6.05 -1.38 9.33
N TYR A 67 6.62 -0.53 8.46
CA TYR A 67 7.22 0.74 8.89
C TYR A 67 6.17 1.75 9.37
N GLU A 68 4.96 1.70 8.79
CA GLU A 68 3.85 2.60 9.12
C GLU A 68 2.74 1.92 9.95
N ASN A 69 2.96 0.66 10.39
CA ASN A 69 1.98 -0.18 11.09
C ASN A 69 0.65 -0.32 10.33
N VAL A 70 0.71 -0.42 9.00
CA VAL A 70 -0.48 -0.52 8.15
C VAL A 70 -0.85 -1.98 7.91
N HIS A 71 -2.12 -2.31 8.16
CA HIS A 71 -2.71 -3.62 7.92
C HIS A 71 -3.74 -3.52 6.77
N PRO A 72 -3.32 -3.69 5.51
CA PRO A 72 -4.24 -3.74 4.37
C PRO A 72 -5.15 -4.97 4.43
N ASP A 73 -6.24 -4.93 3.67
CA ASP A 73 -7.13 -6.07 3.50
C ASP A 73 -6.42 -7.23 2.76
N ILE A 74 -5.53 -6.90 1.82
CA ILE A 74 -4.74 -7.88 1.07
C ILE A 74 -3.28 -7.40 0.96
N TRP A 75 -2.34 -8.26 1.34
CA TRP A 75 -0.95 -8.14 0.91
C TRP A 75 -0.71 -8.96 -0.34
N LYS A 76 -0.24 -8.31 -1.41
CA LYS A 76 0.27 -9.01 -2.58
C LYS A 76 1.77 -9.20 -2.40
N SER A 77 2.22 -10.45 -2.38
CA SER A 77 3.63 -10.82 -2.25
C SER A 77 3.95 -11.87 -3.30
N ARG A 78 5.20 -11.91 -3.78
CA ARG A 78 5.67 -12.98 -4.66
C ARG A 78 6.32 -14.07 -3.83
N HIS A 79 5.90 -15.32 -4.04
CA HIS A 79 6.65 -16.47 -3.53
C HIS A 79 7.82 -16.76 -4.49
N HIS A 80 9.02 -16.95 -3.96
CA HIS A 80 10.15 -17.45 -4.73
C HIS A 80 10.08 -18.98 -4.67
N GLY A 81 9.60 -19.58 -5.75
CA GLY A 81 9.70 -21.02 -6.03
C GLY A 81 10.58 -21.24 -7.24
#